data_AF-A0A7Z9GZX1-F1
#
_entry.id   AF-A0A7Z9GZX1-F1
#
_cell.length_a   1.000
_cell.length_b   1.000
_cell.length_c   1.000
_cell.angle_alpha   90.00
_cell.angle_beta   90.00
_cell.angle_gamma   90.00
#
_symmetry.space_group_name_H-M   'P 1'
#
loop_
_entity.id
_entity.type
_entity.pdbx_description
1 polymer ?
#
loop_
_entity_poly.entity_id
_entity_poly.type
_entity_poly.pdbx_seq_one_letter_code
_entity_poly.pdbx_strand_id
1 'polypeptide(L)' 'MGIWDYEPEDQSEIEYESTEALPGTDEKLAALSARIERGLPLWHPEDRRTYNDSEKIPE' A
#
# COMPACT_ATOMS: atom_id res chain seq x y z
N MET A 1 -13.54 -10.69 18.72
CA MET A 1 -14.70 -9.99 18.10
C MET A 1 -14.13 -8.91 17.21
N GLY A 2 -14.49 -8.88 15.92
CA GLY A 2 -14.12 -7.78 15.02
C GLY A 2 -15.15 -6.66 15.08
N ILE A 3 -14.72 -5.44 14.77
CA ILE A 3 -15.61 -4.31 14.53
C ILE A 3 -16.04 -4.41 13.07
N TRP A 4 -17.33 -4.68 12.83
CA TRP A 4 -17.86 -4.91 11.48
C TRP A 4 -18.19 -3.62 10.73
N ASP A 5 -18.29 -2.52 11.46
CA ASP A 5 -18.60 -1.15 11.01
C ASP A 5 -17.39 -0.22 11.15
N TYR A 6 -16.18 -0.78 11.19
CA TYR A 6 -14.96 0.02 11.26
C TYR A 6 -14.73 0.73 9.93
N GLU A 7 -14.92 2.04 9.93
CA GLU A 7 -14.44 2.95 8.90
C GLU A 7 -13.12 3.55 9.42
N PRO A 8 -11.97 3.29 8.77
CA PRO A 8 -10.73 3.96 9.14
C PRO A 8 -10.87 5.47 8.92
N GLU A 9 -10.22 6.27 9.76
CA GLU A 9 -10.07 7.70 9.50
C GLU A 9 -9.32 7.90 8.18
N ASP A 10 -9.74 8.90 7.38
CA ASP A 10 -9.06 9.27 6.14
C ASP A 10 -7.63 9.72 6.46
N GLN A 11 -6.66 8.81 6.32
CA GLN A 11 -5.25 9.16 6.35
C GLN A 11 -4.85 9.77 5.02
N SER A 12 -4.27 10.97 5.08
CA SER A 12 -3.69 11.64 3.92
C SER A 12 -2.64 10.75 3.27
N GLU A 13 -2.71 10.57 1.95
CA GLU A 13 -1.75 9.81 1.13
C GLU A 13 -0.30 10.31 1.30
N ILE A 14 -0.12 11.52 1.83
CA ILE A 14 1.19 12.14 2.08
C ILE A 14 1.89 11.53 3.33
N GLU A 15 1.18 10.81 4.18
CA GLU A 15 1.69 10.36 5.49
C GLU A 15 2.51 9.05 5.44
N TYR A 16 2.50 8.32 4.33
CA TYR A 16 3.25 7.08 4.18
C TYR A 16 3.62 6.76 2.73
N GLU A 17 4.79 6.15 2.52
CA GLU A 17 5.34 5.91 1.19
C GLU A 17 4.59 4.79 0.46
N SER A 18 4.31 5.01 -0.82
CA SER A 18 3.87 3.97 -1.76
C SER A 18 5.01 2.98 -2.04
N THR A 19 4.67 1.82 -2.59
CA THR A 19 5.66 0.83 -3.03
C THR A 19 5.38 0.35 -4.45
N GLU A 20 6.43 0.37 -5.26
CA GLU A 20 6.45 -0.17 -6.62
C GLU A 20 6.73 -1.69 -6.67
N ALA A 21 6.92 -2.31 -5.50
CA ALA A 21 7.20 -3.73 -5.38
C ALA A 21 6.05 -4.56 -5.96
N LEU A 22 6.41 -5.62 -6.70
CA LEU A 22 5.45 -6.49 -7.34
C LEU A 22 4.60 -7.26 -6.31
N PRO A 23 3.31 -7.51 -6.60
CA PRO A 23 2.47 -8.33 -5.74
C PRO A 23 3.09 -9.72 -5.50
N GLY A 24 3.20 -10.12 -4.23
CA GLY A 24 3.72 -11.43 -3.84
C GLY A 24 5.25 -11.54 -3.73
N THR A 25 6.00 -10.45 -3.93
CA THR A 25 7.45 -10.45 -3.65
C THR A 25 7.74 -10.21 -2.17
N ASP A 26 8.91 -10.68 -1.72
CA ASP A 26 9.40 -10.43 -0.35
C ASP A 26 9.55 -8.93 -0.06
N GLU A 27 9.92 -8.14 -1.06
CA GLU A 27 10.01 -6.68 -0.97
C GLU A 27 8.65 -6.05 -0.64
N LYS A 28 7.58 -6.49 -1.30
CA LYS A 28 6.22 -6.02 -0.99
C LYS A 28 5.82 -6.43 0.43
N LEU A 29 6.11 -7.66 0.84
CA LEU A 29 5.83 -8.13 2.20
C LEU A 29 6.57 -7.31 3.26
N ALA A 30 7.84 -6.95 3.01
CA ALA A 30 8.61 -6.10 3.91
C ALA A 30 7.99 -4.69 4.05
N ALA A 31 7.58 -4.07 2.93
CA ALA A 31 6.91 -2.77 2.94
C ALA A 31 5.59 -2.82 3.73
N LEU A 32 4.77 -3.84 3.52
CA LEU A 32 3.51 -4.04 4.26
C LEU A 32 3.75 -4.28 5.75
N SER A 33 4.76 -5.08 6.10
CA SER A 33 5.14 -5.33 7.50
C SER A 33 5.52 -4.04 8.22
N ALA A 34 6.35 -3.21 7.59
CA ALA A 34 6.75 -1.92 8.16
C ALA A 34 5.54 -0.97 8.39
N ARG A 35 4.52 -1.03 7.52
CA ARG A 35 3.27 -0.27 7.71
C ARG A 35 2.47 -0.78 8.92
N ILE A 36 2.34 -2.10 9.07
CA ILE A 36 1.66 -2.72 10.22
C ILE A 36 2.32 -2.29 11.53
N GLU A 37 3.65 -2.35 11.61
CA GLU A 37 4.41 -1.97 12.81
C GLU A 37 4.18 -0.51 13.23
N ARG A 38 3.83 0.35 12.26
CA ARG A 38 3.57 1.78 12.47
C ARG A 38 2.07 2.09 12.65
N GLY A 39 1.19 1.09 12.56
CA GLY A 39 -0.25 1.29 12.61
C GLY A 39 -0.82 2.01 11.39
N LEU A 40 -0.13 1.93 10.24
CA LEU A 40 -0.53 2.56 8.98
C LEU A 40 -1.41 1.63 8.14
N PRO A 41 -2.23 2.19 7.23
CA PRO A 41 -2.96 1.39 6.25
C PRO A 41 -2.02 0.47 5.45
N LEU A 42 -2.49 -0.74 5.15
CA LEU A 42 -1.73 -1.68 4.33
C LEU A 42 -1.63 -1.24 2.88
N TRP A 43 -2.66 -0.59 2.36
CA TRP A 43 -2.78 -0.23 0.96
C TRP A 43 -2.55 1.26 0.77
N HIS A 44 -1.65 1.63 -0.15
CA HIS A 44 -1.51 3.00 -0.64
C HIS A 44 -2.16 3.14 -2.02
N PRO A 45 -2.87 4.22 -2.36
CA PRO A 45 -3.50 4.40 -3.68
C PRO A 45 -2.52 4.32 -4.86
N GLU A 46 -1.31 4.84 -4.68
CA GLU A 46 -0.19 4.75 -5.64
C GLU A 46 0.64 3.46 -5.55
N ASP A 47 0.26 2.49 -4.70
CA ASP A 47 0.93 1.18 -4.72
C ASP A 47 0.72 0.52 -6.09
N ARG A 48 1.78 -0.12 -6.59
CA ARG A 48 1.69 -0.92 -7.81
C ARG A 48 0.68 -2.04 -7.64
N ARG A 49 -0.33 -2.10 -8.51
CA ARG A 49 -1.44 -3.07 -8.44
C ARG A 49 -1.21 -4.23 -9.40
N THR A 50 -0.59 -3.94 -10.55
CA THR A 50 -0.32 -4.92 -11.61
C THR A 50 1.10 -4.81 -12.16
N TYR A 51 1.50 -5.81 -12.94
CA TYR A 51 2.79 -5.81 -13.63
C TYR A 51 2.91 -4.63 -14.63
N ASN A 52 1.82 -4.17 -15.23
CA ASN A 52 1.88 -3.13 -16.27
C ASN A 52 1.89 -1.71 -15.70
N ASP A 53 1.56 -1.53 -14.41
CA ASP A 53 1.42 -0.19 -13.80
C ASP A 53 2.76 0.57 -13.71
N SER A 54 3.90 -0.12 -13.87
CA SER A 54 5.23 0.50 -13.88
C SER A 54 5.64 1.04 -15.26
N GLU A 55 4.90 0.71 -16.31
CA GLU A 55 5.19 1.24 -17.64
C GLU A 55 4.73 2.70 -17.68
N LYS A 56 5.69 3.65 -17.62
CA LYS A 56 5.40 5.02 -18.03
C LYS A 56 4.91 4.96 -19.46
N ILE A 57 3.63 5.24 -19.69
CA ILE A 57 3.07 5.39 -21.03
C ILE A 57 3.92 6.49 -21.71
N PRO A 58 4.69 6.17 -22.76
CA PRO A 58 5.43 7.18 -23.50
C PRO A 58 4.45 8.19 -24.10
N GLU A 59 4.79 9.49 -24.09
CA GLU A 59 4.01 10.56 -24.74
C GLU A 59 3.77 10.32 -26.23
#